data_AF-A0AAE9EKX6-F1
#
_entry.id   AF-A0AAE9EKX6-F1
#
_cell.length_a   1.000
_cell.length_b   1.000
_cell.length_c   1.000
_cell.angle_alpha   90.00
_cell.angle_beta   90.00
_cell.angle_gamma   90.00
#
_symmetry.space_group_name_H-M   'P 1'
#
loop_
_entity.id
_entity.type
_entity.pdbx_description
1 polymer ?
#
loop_
_entity_poly.entity_id
_entity_poly.type
_entity_poly.pdbx_seq_one_letter_code
_entity_poly.pdbx_strand_id
1 'polypeptide(L)'
;MQTEVPSIVVDGHELPPKSCAVNRWVKEKLPTCAASPFYVLVHGQAGSGKSLLLKSIANGVRSHFKDDKSCIVTAPVAIAANLVGGKTINSTFILKVRPLNIPKPGLNASQESTCS
;
A
#
# COMPACT_ATOMS: atom_id res chain seq x y z
N MET A 1 -2.43 28.11 -22.56
CA MET A 1 -3.69 27.34 -22.43
C MET A 1 -3.53 26.41 -21.24
N GLN A 2 -4.23 26.68 -20.13
CA GLN A 2 -4.29 25.74 -19.01
C GLN A 2 -5.22 24.60 -19.42
N THR A 3 -4.68 23.43 -19.67
CA THR A 3 -5.46 22.21 -19.85
C THR A 3 -6.10 21.85 -18.52
N GLU A 4 -7.42 21.97 -18.40
CA GLU A 4 -8.15 21.46 -17.24
C GLU A 4 -7.86 19.97 -17.11
N VAL A 5 -7.09 19.63 -16.09
CA VAL A 5 -6.81 18.25 -15.72
C VAL A 5 -8.06 17.72 -15.00
N PRO A 6 -8.73 16.67 -15.51
CA PRO A 6 -9.91 16.12 -14.85
C PRO A 6 -9.55 15.70 -13.42
N SER A 7 -10.33 16.15 -12.45
CA SER A 7 -10.13 15.79 -11.05
C SER A 7 -10.40 14.29 -10.87
N ILE A 8 -9.52 13.62 -10.14
CA ILE A 8 -9.67 12.20 -9.87
C ILE A 8 -10.31 12.07 -8.50
N VAL A 9 -11.49 11.46 -8.45
CA VAL A 9 -12.24 11.24 -7.20
C VAL A 9 -12.02 9.82 -6.72
N VAL A 10 -11.65 9.66 -5.45
CA VAL A 10 -11.51 8.35 -4.79
C VAL A 10 -12.19 8.42 -3.43
N ASP A 11 -13.08 7.47 -3.15
CA ASP A 11 -13.87 7.41 -1.91
C ASP A 11 -14.61 8.73 -1.59
N GLY A 12 -15.07 9.45 -2.61
CA GLY A 12 -15.74 10.75 -2.45
C GLY A 12 -14.80 11.95 -2.22
N HIS A 13 -13.49 11.75 -2.26
CA HIS A 13 -12.49 12.81 -2.09
C HIS A 13 -11.72 13.08 -3.39
N GLU A 14 -11.52 14.36 -3.70
CA GLU A 14 -10.68 14.76 -4.83
C GLU A 14 -9.18 14.60 -4.50
N LEU A 15 -8.44 14.05 -5.46
CA LEU A 15 -6.99 13.96 -5.34
C LEU A 15 -6.35 15.34 -5.52
N PRO A 16 -5.35 15.69 -4.69
CA PRO A 16 -4.56 16.89 -4.91
C PRO A 16 -3.91 16.91 -6.30
N PRO A 17 -3.70 18.07 -6.94
CA PRO A 17 -3.16 18.17 -8.30
C PRO A 17 -1.84 17.42 -8.52
N LYS A 18 -0.93 17.47 -7.53
CA LYS A 18 0.34 16.71 -7.56
C LYS A 18 0.10 15.21 -7.56
N SER A 19 -0.86 14.72 -6.77
CA SER A 19 -1.24 13.31 -6.74
C SER A 19 -1.88 12.88 -8.07
N CYS A 20 -2.69 13.73 -8.70
CA CYS A 20 -3.22 13.47 -10.04
C CYS A 20 -2.11 13.32 -11.09
N ALA A 21 -1.08 14.17 -11.03
CA ALA A 21 0.07 14.06 -11.93
C ALA A 21 0.83 12.73 -11.75
N VAL A 22 1.09 12.31 -10.51
CA VAL A 22 1.71 11.01 -10.22
C VAL A 22 0.84 9.86 -10.72
N ASN A 23 -0.46 9.90 -10.47
CA ASN A 23 -1.39 8.85 -10.91
C ASN A 23 -1.41 8.72 -12.44
N ARG A 24 -1.42 9.85 -13.17
CA ARG A 24 -1.35 9.84 -14.62
C ARG A 24 -0.05 9.23 -15.13
N TRP A 25 1.08 9.67 -14.58
CA TRP A 25 2.38 9.14 -14.96
C TRP A 25 2.46 7.63 -14.76
N VAL A 26 1.94 7.11 -13.63
CA VAL A 26 1.88 5.67 -13.37
C VAL A 26 1.03 4.97 -14.44
N LYS A 27 -0.16 5.49 -14.75
CA LYS A 27 -1.07 4.94 -15.77
C LYS A 27 -0.45 4.92 -17.17
N GLU A 28 0.29 5.95 -17.54
CA GLU A 28 1.01 6.02 -18.83
C GLU A 28 2.12 4.98 -18.95
N LYS A 29 2.68 4.53 -17.81
CA LYS A 29 3.72 3.50 -17.77
C LYS A 29 3.18 2.07 -17.71
N LEU A 30 1.90 1.87 -17.35
CA LEU A 30 1.30 0.53 -17.26
C LEU A 30 1.38 -0.27 -18.57
N PRO A 31 1.10 0.28 -19.77
CA PRO A 31 1.12 -0.50 -21.01
C PRO A 31 2.50 -1.10 -21.34
N THR A 32 3.59 -0.48 -20.88
CA THR A 32 4.96 -0.92 -21.17
C THR A 32 5.62 -1.66 -20.01
N CYS A 33 4.92 -1.81 -18.88
CA CYS A 33 5.51 -2.32 -17.64
C CYS A 33 5.98 -3.78 -17.73
N ALA A 34 5.38 -4.59 -18.62
CA ALA A 34 5.79 -5.97 -18.83
C ALA A 34 7.18 -6.09 -19.49
N ALA A 35 7.51 -5.17 -20.39
CA ALA A 35 8.82 -5.13 -21.07
C ALA A 35 9.83 -4.26 -20.32
N SER A 36 9.37 -3.21 -19.63
CA SER A 36 10.17 -2.26 -18.89
C SER A 36 9.54 -1.98 -17.53
N PRO A 37 9.88 -2.76 -16.49
CA PRO A 37 9.36 -2.52 -15.14
C PRO A 37 9.80 -1.14 -14.63
N PHE A 38 8.98 -0.53 -13.78
CA PHE A 38 9.25 0.78 -13.19
C PHE A 38 8.95 0.78 -11.70
N TYR A 39 9.65 1.66 -10.97
CA TYR A 39 9.52 1.80 -9.53
C TYR A 39 9.30 3.28 -9.18
N VAL A 40 8.39 3.54 -8.25
CA VAL A 40 8.06 4.90 -7.81
C VAL A 40 8.10 4.98 -6.30
N LEU A 41 8.86 5.95 -5.79
CA LEU A 41 8.81 6.36 -4.39
C LEU A 41 7.99 7.65 -4.29
N VAL A 42 6.88 7.59 -3.55
CA VAL A 42 6.06 8.77 -3.25
C VAL A 42 6.22 9.12 -1.78
N HIS A 43 6.69 10.33 -1.50
CA HIS A 43 6.82 10.85 -0.14
C HIS A 43 6.02 12.15 0.02
N GLY A 44 5.71 12.51 1.27
CA GLY A 44 4.97 13.72 1.59
C GLY A 44 4.56 13.74 3.06
N GLN A 45 4.20 14.92 3.56
CA GLN A 45 3.79 15.11 4.96
C GLN A 45 2.53 14.30 5.31
N ALA A 46 2.30 14.05 6.61
CA ALA A 46 1.06 13.42 7.06
C ALA A 46 -0.18 14.22 6.58
N GLY A 47 -1.26 13.53 6.25
CA GLY A 47 -2.48 14.17 5.73
C GLY A 47 -2.43 14.60 4.24
N SER A 48 -1.30 14.46 3.54
CA SER A 48 -1.17 14.89 2.13
C SER A 48 -1.92 14.05 1.09
N GLY A 49 -2.83 13.14 1.51
CA GLY A 49 -3.62 12.31 0.61
C GLY A 49 -2.90 11.12 -0.04
N LYS A 50 -1.74 10.69 0.47
CA LYS A 50 -0.97 9.56 -0.09
C LYS A 50 -1.78 8.26 -0.16
N SER A 51 -2.58 7.96 0.87
CA SER A 51 -3.42 6.75 0.89
C SER A 51 -4.48 6.78 -0.22
N LEU A 52 -5.08 7.93 -0.49
CA LEU A 52 -6.03 8.11 -1.61
C LEU A 52 -5.35 7.93 -2.97
N LEU A 53 -4.14 8.47 -3.12
CA LEU A 53 -3.32 8.25 -4.33
C LEU A 53 -3.04 6.77 -4.55
N LEU A 54 -2.61 6.05 -3.51
CA LEU A 54 -2.34 4.61 -3.59
C LEU A 54 -3.59 3.82 -3.99
N LYS A 55 -4.77 4.15 -3.44
CA LYS A 55 -6.05 3.55 -3.87
C LYS A 55 -6.35 3.82 -5.34
N SER A 56 -6.15 5.06 -5.80
CA SER A 56 -6.36 5.42 -7.20
C SER A 56 -5.47 4.62 -8.14
N ILE A 57 -4.19 4.47 -7.78
CA ILE A 57 -3.21 3.69 -8.55
C ILE A 57 -3.63 2.22 -8.56
N ALA A 58 -3.95 1.63 -7.41
CA ALA A 58 -4.37 0.23 -7.30
C ALA A 58 -5.60 -0.06 -8.15
N ASN A 59 -6.61 0.81 -8.11
CA ASN A 59 -7.79 0.70 -8.96
C ASN A 59 -7.42 0.83 -10.45
N GLY A 60 -6.53 1.77 -10.79
CA GLY A 60 -6.02 1.94 -12.15
C GLY A 60 -5.31 0.70 -12.69
N VAL A 61 -4.49 0.03 -11.86
CA VAL A 61 -3.82 -1.23 -12.19
C VAL A 61 -4.85 -2.33 -12.44
N ARG A 62 -5.80 -2.53 -11.52
CA ARG A 62 -6.86 -3.53 -11.67
C ARG A 62 -7.68 -3.32 -12.93
N SER A 63 -8.06 -2.08 -13.22
CA SER A 63 -8.78 -1.73 -14.45
C SER A 63 -7.95 -1.96 -15.71
N HIS A 64 -6.64 -1.68 -15.67
CA HIS A 64 -5.76 -1.88 -16.83
C HIS A 64 -5.62 -3.37 -17.20
N PHE A 65 -5.41 -4.23 -16.20
CA PHE A 65 -5.26 -5.67 -16.41
C PHE A 65 -6.60 -6.45 -16.44
N LYS A 66 -7.72 -5.76 -16.16
CA LYS A 66 -9.07 -6.36 -16.07
C LYS A 66 -9.16 -7.54 -15.09
N ASP A 67 -8.36 -7.49 -14.02
CA ASP A 67 -8.31 -8.50 -12.98
C ASP A 67 -8.13 -7.85 -11.62
N ASP A 68 -9.00 -8.19 -10.67
CA ASP A 68 -8.93 -7.71 -9.28
C ASP A 68 -7.68 -8.22 -8.55
N LYS A 69 -7.14 -9.37 -8.97
CA LYS A 69 -5.93 -9.99 -8.41
C LYS A 69 -4.63 -9.48 -9.02
N SER A 70 -4.70 -8.59 -10.02
CA SER A 70 -3.51 -8.01 -10.67
C SER A 70 -2.71 -7.05 -9.79
N CYS A 71 -3.28 -6.57 -8.68
CA CYS A 71 -2.63 -5.62 -7.78
C CYS A 71 -2.59 -6.12 -6.34
N ILE A 72 -1.37 -6.25 -5.80
CA ILE A 72 -1.14 -6.56 -4.39
C ILE A 72 -0.82 -5.26 -3.65
N VAL A 73 -1.67 -4.90 -2.70
CA VAL A 73 -1.47 -3.72 -1.83
C VAL A 73 -1.08 -4.20 -0.44
N THR A 74 0.05 -3.71 0.06
CA THR A 74 0.53 -4.07 1.41
C THR A 74 0.91 -2.86 2.24
N ALA A 75 0.80 -3.00 3.56
CA ALA A 75 1.30 -2.03 4.52
C ALA A 75 1.97 -2.71 5.73
N PRO A 76 2.83 -2.01 6.48
CA PRO A 76 3.52 -2.58 7.64
C PRO A 76 2.59 -2.92 8.81
N VAL A 77 1.50 -2.15 8.99
CA VAL A 77 0.56 -2.30 10.12
C VAL A 77 -0.87 -2.50 9.62
N ALA A 78 -1.67 -3.24 10.39
CA ALA A 78 -3.03 -3.63 10.01
C ALA A 78 -3.95 -2.42 9.74
N ILE A 79 -3.87 -1.37 10.55
CA ILE A 79 -4.67 -0.14 10.37
C ILE A 79 -4.35 0.53 9.04
N ALA A 80 -3.06 0.63 8.68
CA ALA A 80 -2.63 1.21 7.42
C ALA A 80 -3.05 0.34 6.23
N ALA A 81 -2.98 -0.99 6.37
CA ALA A 81 -3.41 -1.93 5.34
C ALA A 81 -4.91 -1.78 5.05
N ASN A 82 -5.74 -1.76 6.09
CA ASN A 82 -7.17 -1.53 5.97
C ASN A 82 -7.48 -0.18 5.32
N LEU A 83 -6.74 0.88 5.69
CA LEU A 83 -6.91 2.21 5.13
C LEU A 83 -6.73 2.24 3.61
N VAL A 84 -5.85 1.41 3.04
CA VAL A 84 -5.60 1.34 1.59
C VAL A 84 -6.27 0.15 0.89
N GLY A 85 -7.12 -0.60 1.60
CA GLY A 85 -7.78 -1.80 1.06
C GLY A 85 -6.81 -2.95 0.73
N GLY A 86 -5.75 -3.09 1.53
CA GLY A 86 -4.70 -4.09 1.38
C GLY A 86 -4.58 -5.03 2.59
N LYS A 87 -3.48 -5.79 2.61
CA LYS A 87 -3.12 -6.70 3.71
C LYS A 87 -1.80 -6.30 4.35
N THR A 88 -1.50 -6.81 5.54
CA THR A 88 -0.16 -6.59 6.12
C THR A 88 0.88 -7.34 5.32
N ILE A 89 2.09 -6.77 5.18
CA ILE A 89 3.21 -7.44 4.50
C ILE A 89 3.45 -8.84 5.08
N ASN A 90 3.39 -8.97 6.40
CA ASN A 90 3.58 -10.24 7.11
C ASN A 90 2.54 -11.28 6.71
N SER A 91 1.26 -10.90 6.64
CA SER A 91 0.19 -11.81 6.21
C SER A 91 0.24 -12.17 4.73
N THR A 92 0.75 -11.28 3.88
CA THR A 92 0.79 -11.49 2.42
C THR A 92 1.93 -12.42 2.02
N PHE A 93 3.11 -12.23 2.62
CA PHE A 93 4.31 -12.99 2.25
C PHE A 93 4.68 -14.08 3.26
N ILE A 94 3.77 -14.43 4.18
CA ILE A 94 3.97 -15.45 5.22
C ILE A 94 5.31 -15.23 5.95
N LEU A 95 5.61 -13.97 6.27
CA LEU A 95 6.81 -13.67 7.06
C LEU A 95 6.51 -14.10 8.49
N LYS A 96 7.11 -15.21 8.92
CA LYS A 96 7.08 -15.63 10.33
C LYS A 96 7.72 -14.51 11.14
N VAL A 97 6.89 -13.74 11.83
CA VAL A 97 7.36 -12.79 12.84
C VAL A 97 8.01 -13.63 13.92
N ARG A 98 9.34 -13.60 14.02
CA ARG A 98 9.99 -14.13 15.21
C ARG A 98 9.55 -13.22 16.35
N PRO A 99 8.95 -13.75 17.44
CA PRO A 99 8.79 -12.94 18.62
C PRO A 99 10.17 -12.43 19.00
N LEU A 100 10.34 -11.10 19.03
CA LEU A 100 11.48 -10.51 19.70
C LEU A 100 11.37 -11.00 21.14
N ASN A 101 12.27 -11.89 21.52
CA ASN A 101 12.42 -12.33 22.90
C ASN A 101 13.03 -11.14 23.64
N ILE A 102 12.21 -10.12 23.90
CA ILE A 102 12.59 -8.99 24.74
C ILE A 102 12.64 -9.60 26.14
N PRO A 103 13.83 -9.75 26.75
CA PRO A 103 13.89 -10.17 28.14
C PRO A 103 13.06 -9.16 28.93
N LYS A 104 11.93 -9.61 29.48
CA LYS A 104 11.15 -8.81 30.42
C LYS A 104 12.11 -8.51 31.58
N PRO A 105 12.39 -7.23 31.89
CA PRO A 105 13.11 -6.92 33.12
C PRO A 105 12.19 -7.29 34.28
N GLY A 106 12.48 -8.41 34.94
CA GLY A 106 11.68 -8.97 36.03
C GLY A 106 11.55 -10.49 35.95
N LEU A 107 12.65 -11.17 36.26
CA LEU A 107 12.72 -12.62 36.35
C LEU A 107 12.29 -13.06 37.76
N ASN A 108 11.17 -13.76 37.88
CA ASN A 108 10.98 -14.74 38.95
C ASN A 108 10.44 -16.02 38.30
N ALA A 109 11.26 -17.07 38.40
CA ALA A 109 11.06 -18.38 37.83
C ALA A 109 9.76 -19.06 38.30
N SER A 110 9.13 -19.84 37.40
CA SER A 110 8.64 -21.19 37.67
C SER A 110 8.35 -21.91 36.35
N GLN A 111 8.66 -23.20 36.37
CA GLN A 111 8.80 -24.14 35.26
C GLN A 111 7.48 -24.58 34.61
N GLU A 112 7.62 -25.17 33.41
CA GLU A 112 6.76 -26.17 32.75
C GLU A 112 5.28 -25.78 32.47
N SER A 113 4.66 -26.09 31.33
CA SER A 113 4.67 -27.36 30.60
C SER A 113 4.38 -27.18 29.10
N THR A 114 4.85 -28.15 28.32
CA THR A 114 4.45 -28.48 26.94
C THR A 114 2.94 -28.41 26.68
N CYS A 115 2.55 -28.05 25.45
CA CYS A 115 1.32 -28.56 24.85
C CYS A 115 1.54 -28.82 23.35
N SER A 116 0.99 -29.96 22.94
CA SER A 116 1.22 -30.75 21.72
C SER A 116 0.95 -30.07 20.38
#